data_AF-A0A0D0C125-F1
#
_entry.id   AF-A0A0D0C125-F1
#
_cell.length_a   1.000
_cell.length_b   1.000
_cell.length_c   1.000
_cell.angle_alpha   90.00
_cell.angle_beta   90.00
_cell.angle_gamma   90.00
#
_symmetry.space_group_name_H-M   'P 1'
#
loop_
_entity.id
_entity.type
_entity.pdbx_description
1 polymer ?
#
loop_
_entity_poly.entity_id
_entity_poly.type
_entity_poly.pdbx_seq_one_letter_code
_entity_poly.pdbx_strand_id
1 'polypeptide(L)'
;MYIVGQYPRFLKAHWRFLKTVVNKLFEFMHEGHEGVQDMACDTYMKITKKCARQFVVRQSEEKEPYVEEILRNIGRITSRASTMGSVHTFYEAMGVIIAEAQQEKLIAGLMDMPNS
;
A
#
# COMPACT_ATOMS: atom_id res chain seq x y z
N MET A 1 -6.56 -8.47 -10.32
CA MET A 1 -6.51 -7.12 -9.70
C MET A 1 -7.84 -6.36 -9.81
N TYR A 2 -8.52 -6.36 -10.96
CA TYR A 2 -9.80 -5.65 -11.14
C TYR A 2 -10.88 -5.99 -10.10
N ILE A 3 -11.18 -7.28 -9.89
CA ILE A 3 -12.26 -7.74 -8.99
C ILE A 3 -12.08 -7.16 -7.58
N VAL A 4 -10.89 -7.32 -6.98
CA VAL A 4 -10.64 -6.86 -5.60
C VAL A 4 -10.80 -5.35 -5.43
N GLY A 5 -10.47 -4.54 -6.45
CA GLY A 5 -10.67 -3.09 -6.42
C GLY A 5 -12.14 -2.66 -6.45
N GLN A 6 -13.05 -3.53 -6.89
CA GLN A 6 -14.49 -3.24 -6.97
C GLN A 6 -15.26 -3.53 -5.68
N TYR A 7 -14.69 -4.27 -4.72
CA TYR A 7 -15.39 -4.70 -3.50
C TYR A 7 -14.79 -4.14 -2.20
N PRO A 8 -14.70 -2.80 -2.03
CA PRO A 8 -14.11 -2.18 -0.84
C PRO A 8 -14.88 -2.51 0.45
N ARG A 9 -16.21 -2.69 0.37
CA ARG A 9 -17.03 -3.07 1.53
C ARG A 9 -16.65 -4.45 2.07
N PHE A 10 -16.40 -5.41 1.18
CA PHE A 10 -15.93 -6.74 1.56
C PHE A 10 -14.54 -6.66 2.19
N LEU A 11 -13.61 -5.94 1.56
CA LEU A 11 -12.24 -5.78 2.06
C LEU A 11 -12.19 -5.15 3.46
N LYS A 12 -13.02 -4.14 3.74
CA LYS A 12 -13.11 -3.51 5.07
C LYS A 12 -13.54 -4.47 6.18
N ALA A 13 -14.37 -5.47 5.85
CA ALA A 13 -14.89 -6.42 6.82
C ALA A 13 -13.99 -7.64 7.03
N HIS A 14 -13.01 -7.87 6.14
CA HIS A 14 -12.19 -9.08 6.13
C HIS A 14 -10.69 -8.73 6.08
N TRP A 15 -10.14 -8.35 7.23
CA TRP A 15 -8.73 -7.90 7.34
C TRP A 15 -7.72 -8.89 6.74
N ARG A 16 -7.79 -10.17 7.11
CA ARG A 16 -6.89 -11.21 6.59
C ARG A 16 -6.86 -11.25 5.06
N PHE A 17 -8.04 -11.10 4.45
CA PHE A 17 -8.16 -11.08 3.00
C PHE A 17 -7.57 -9.79 2.42
N LEU A 18 -7.86 -8.63 3.01
CA LEU A 18 -7.27 -7.35 2.61
C LEU A 18 -5.74 -7.39 2.66
N LYS A 19 -5.14 -7.85 3.77
CA LYS A 19 -3.67 -7.98 3.91
C LYS A 19 -3.10 -8.93 2.86
N THR A 20 -3.75 -10.06 2.61
CA THR A 20 -3.34 -11.03 1.57
C THR A 20 -3.37 -10.41 0.18
N VAL A 21 -4.42 -9.67 -0.16
CA VAL A 21 -4.54 -8.97 -1.44
C VAL A 21 -3.45 -7.93 -1.59
N VAL A 22 -3.18 -7.11 -0.57
CA VAL A 22 -2.15 -6.07 -0.62
C VAL A 22 -0.76 -6.67 -0.80
N ASN A 23 -0.41 -7.72 -0.05
CA ASN A 23 0.85 -8.44 -0.24
C ASN A 23 0.98 -8.98 -1.66
N LYS A 24 -0.10 -9.52 -2.23
CA LYS A 24 -0.08 -9.99 -3.62
C LYS A 24 0.10 -8.86 -4.64
N LEU A 25 -0.43 -7.66 -4.37
CA LEU A 25 -0.17 -6.48 -5.20
C LEU A 25 1.30 -6.07 -5.13
N PHE A 26 1.94 -6.14 -3.96
CA PHE A 26 3.38 -5.89 -3.84
C PHE A 26 4.21 -6.92 -4.61
N GLU A 27 3.83 -8.20 -4.61
CA GLU A 27 4.46 -9.19 -5.49
C GLU A 27 4.31 -8.81 -6.97
N PHE A 28 3.11 -8.37 -7.39
CA PHE A 28 2.87 -7.95 -8.77
C PHE A 28 3.64 -6.69 -9.19
N MET A 29 4.01 -5.81 -8.25
CA MET A 29 4.89 -4.67 -8.53
C MET A 29 6.32 -5.11 -8.91
N HIS A 30 6.71 -6.35 -8.64
CA HIS A 30 8.02 -6.91 -9.00
C HIS A 30 8.00 -7.81 -10.25
N GLU A 31 6.82 -8.00 -10.86
CA GLU A 31 6.68 -8.82 -12.07
C GLU A 31 7.39 -8.19 -13.27
N GLY A 32 7.88 -9.01 -14.21
CA GLY A 32 8.67 -8.52 -15.34
C GLY A 32 7.91 -7.70 -16.39
N HIS A 33 6.58 -7.70 -16.35
CA HIS A 33 5.74 -7.05 -17.35
C HIS A 33 5.23 -5.70 -16.82
N GLU A 34 5.62 -4.59 -17.46
CA GLU A 34 5.30 -3.22 -17.03
C GLU A 34 3.79 -3.01 -16.79
N GLY A 35 2.93 -3.46 -17.71
CA GLY A 35 1.48 -3.34 -17.54
C GLY A 35 0.89 -4.07 -16.31
N VAL A 36 1.58 -5.07 -15.77
CA VAL A 36 1.20 -5.75 -14.51
C VAL A 36 1.59 -4.88 -13.31
N GLN A 37 2.74 -4.22 -13.37
CA GLN A 37 3.21 -3.31 -12.32
C GLN A 37 2.28 -2.10 -12.19
N ASP A 38 1.96 -1.43 -13.31
CA ASP A 38 1.08 -0.27 -13.32
C ASP A 38 -0.33 -0.64 -12.80
N MET A 39 -0.87 -1.77 -13.24
CA MET A 39 -2.16 -2.25 -12.73
C MET A 39 -2.11 -2.55 -11.22
N ALA A 40 -0.99 -3.02 -10.70
CA ALA A 40 -0.81 -3.28 -9.28
C ALA A 40 -0.79 -1.98 -8.47
N CYS A 41 -0.04 -0.97 -8.91
CA CYS A 41 -0.01 0.36 -8.30
C CYS A 41 -1.38 1.05 -8.33
N ASP A 42 -2.08 1.02 -9.47
CA ASP A 42 -3.43 1.57 -9.61
C ASP A 42 -4.45 0.88 -8.70
N THR A 43 -4.36 -0.45 -8.61
CA THR A 43 -5.26 -1.22 -7.76
C THR A 43 -4.96 -0.98 -6.29
N TYR A 44 -3.69 -0.89 -5.91
CA TYR A 44 -3.26 -0.52 -4.57
C TYR A 44 -3.84 0.84 -4.19
N MET A 45 -3.64 1.85 -5.03
CA MET A 45 -4.21 3.19 -4.88
C MET A 45 -5.75 3.17 -4.70
N LYS A 46 -6.48 2.41 -5.53
CA LYS A 46 -7.94 2.28 -5.40
C LYS A 46 -8.35 1.67 -4.07
N ILE A 47 -7.59 0.70 -3.56
CA ILE A 47 -7.85 0.06 -2.27
C ILE A 47 -7.55 1.03 -1.13
N THR A 48 -6.40 1.70 -1.13
CA THR A 48 -6.01 2.64 -0.06
C THR A 48 -7.00 3.80 0.05
N LYS A 49 -7.41 4.42 -1.06
CA LYS A 49 -8.44 5.48 -1.09
C LYS A 49 -9.75 5.10 -0.42
N LYS A 50 -10.13 3.82 -0.44
CA LYS A 50 -11.39 3.36 0.16
C LYS A 50 -11.18 2.73 1.53
N CYS A 51 -10.02 2.16 1.83
CA CYS A 51 -9.76 1.32 2.99
C CYS A 51 -8.65 1.83 3.93
N ALA A 52 -8.18 3.07 3.76
CA ALA A 52 -7.07 3.68 4.51
C ALA A 52 -7.10 3.40 6.02
N ARG A 53 -8.27 3.56 6.66
CA ARG A 53 -8.45 3.30 8.10
C ARG A 53 -7.98 1.91 8.55
N GLN A 54 -8.12 0.89 7.71
CA GLN A 54 -7.71 -0.48 8.04
C GLN A 54 -6.19 -0.64 8.14
N PHE A 55 -5.42 0.25 7.51
CA PHE A 55 -3.95 0.22 7.51
C PHE A 55 -3.36 0.91 8.74
N VAL A 56 -4.05 1.93 9.28
CA VAL A 56 -3.57 2.74 10.41
C VAL A 56 -4.04 2.22 11.77
N VAL A 57 -5.17 1.50 11.81
CA VAL A 57 -5.65 0.86 13.03
C VAL A 57 -4.93 -0.46 13.23
N ARG A 58 -4.48 -0.73 14.46
CA ARG A 58 -3.98 -2.06 14.82
C ARG A 58 -5.12 -3.07 14.79
N GLN A 59 -4.96 -4.09 13.96
CA GLN A 59 -5.93 -5.17 13.80
C GLN A 59 -5.75 -6.22 14.90
N SER A 60 -6.82 -6.93 15.27
CA SER A 60 -6.82 -7.82 16.45
C SER A 60 -5.75 -8.92 16.42
N GLU A 61 -5.30 -9.31 15.23
CA GLU A 61 -4.32 -10.39 15.03
C GLU A 61 -2.91 -9.88 14.71
N GLU A 62 -2.72 -8.56 14.67
CA GLU A 62 -1.46 -7.94 14.30
C GLU A 62 -0.79 -7.30 15.51
N LYS A 63 0.54 -7.23 15.48
CA LYS A 63 1.33 -6.62 16.57
C LYS A 63 1.34 -5.09 16.50
N GLU A 64 1.14 -4.54 15.31
CA GLU A 64 1.24 -3.11 15.01
C GLU A 64 0.30 -2.75 13.82
N PRO A 65 0.07 -1.45 13.56
CA PRO A 65 -0.58 -0.99 12.34
C PRO A 65 0.19 -1.43 11.08
N TYR A 66 -0.53 -1.91 10.08
CA TYR A 66 0.11 -2.42 8.86
C TYR A 66 0.88 -1.35 8.07
N VAL A 67 0.50 -0.07 8.20
CA VAL A 67 1.27 1.05 7.63
C VAL A 67 2.74 1.07 8.11
N GLU A 68 3.00 0.72 9.38
CA GLU A 68 4.36 0.68 9.92
C GLU A 68 5.17 -0.49 9.33
N GLU A 69 4.51 -1.63 9.11
CA GLU A 69 5.10 -2.78 8.41
C GLU A 69 5.47 -2.44 6.96
N ILE A 70 4.60 -1.70 6.24
CA ILE A 70 4.84 -1.25 4.87
C ILE A 70 6.03 -0.29 4.82
N LEU A 71 6.08 0.71 5.72
CA LEU A 71 7.17 1.70 5.74
C LEU A 71 8.53 1.05 5.94
N ARG A 72 8.65 0.05 6.83
CA ARG A 72 9.93 -0.69 7.00
C ARG A 72 10.37 -1.46 5.77
N ASN A 73 9.42 -1.89 4.94
CA ASN A 73 9.69 -2.67 3.73
C ASN A 73 9.65 -1.83 2.46
N ILE A 74 9.50 -0.50 2.56
CA ILE A 74 9.25 0.39 1.42
C ILE A 74 10.34 0.25 0.35
N GLY A 75 11.62 0.24 0.75
CA GLY A 75 12.73 0.09 -0.18
C GLY A 75 12.69 -1.22 -0.94
N ARG A 76 12.26 -2.32 -0.29
CA ARG A 76 12.06 -3.60 -0.97
C ARG A 76 10.88 -3.51 -1.94
N ILE A 77 9.74 -2.98 -1.48
CA ILE A 77 8.51 -2.90 -2.28
C ILE A 77 8.70 -2.07 -3.56
N THR A 78 9.41 -0.95 -3.47
CA THR A 78 9.62 -0.04 -4.60
C THR A 78 10.87 -0.35 -5.43
N SER A 79 11.73 -1.28 -5.00
CA SER A 79 13.04 -1.56 -5.63
C SER A 79 12.97 -1.90 -7.11
N ARG A 80 11.86 -2.48 -7.56
CA ARG A 80 11.68 -3.03 -8.91
C ARG A 80 10.47 -2.44 -9.64
N ALA A 81 9.86 -1.40 -9.08
CA ALA A 81 8.87 -0.60 -9.77
C ALA A 81 9.59 0.14 -10.91
N SER A 82 9.49 -0.39 -12.12
CA SER A 82 10.34 -0.03 -13.27
C SER A 82 10.09 1.39 -13.78
N THR A 83 8.90 1.93 -13.48
CA THR A 83 8.43 3.20 -14.02
C THR A 83 8.32 4.22 -12.89
N MET A 84 8.87 5.42 -13.10
CA MET A 84 8.74 6.54 -12.15
C MET A 84 7.27 6.80 -11.76
N GLY A 85 6.35 6.67 -12.72
CA GLY A 85 4.90 6.80 -12.48
C GLY A 85 4.38 5.84 -11.42
N SER A 86 4.75 4.56 -11.51
CA SER A 86 4.37 3.52 -10.55
C SER A 86 4.88 3.83 -9.13
N VAL A 87 6.09 4.38 -9.00
CA VAL A 87 6.63 4.83 -7.70
C VAL A 87 5.83 6.00 -7.16
N HIS A 88 5.54 7.04 -7.96
CA HIS A 88 4.74 8.18 -7.51
C HIS A 88 3.33 7.77 -7.06
N THR A 89 2.67 6.88 -7.79
CA THR A 89 1.35 6.35 -7.41
C THR A 89 1.41 5.60 -6.08
N PHE A 90 2.48 4.84 -5.82
CA PHE A 90 2.67 4.19 -4.53
C PHE A 90 2.81 5.20 -3.39
N TYR A 91 3.64 6.24 -3.57
CA TYR A 91 3.81 7.29 -2.56
C TYR A 91 2.54 8.10 -2.31
N GLU A 92 1.75 8.40 -3.35
CA GLU A 92 0.43 9.03 -3.21
C GLU A 92 -0.49 8.13 -2.37
N ALA A 93 -0.49 6.81 -2.62
CA ALA A 93 -1.31 5.86 -1.86
C ALA A 93 -0.91 5.80 -0.37
N MET A 94 0.39 5.89 -0.07
CA MET A 94 0.89 6.00 1.30
C MET A 94 0.49 7.33 1.95
N GLY A 95 0.52 8.44 1.21
CA GLY A 95 0.04 9.74 1.67
C GLY A 95 -1.44 9.70 2.09
N VAL A 96 -2.29 9.02 1.31
CA VAL A 96 -3.71 8.81 1.65
C VAL A 96 -3.88 8.03 2.96
N ILE A 97 -3.06 6.99 3.18
CA ILE A 97 -3.09 6.22 4.42
C ILE A 97 -2.67 7.09 5.61
N ILE A 98 -1.55 7.82 5.48
CA ILE A 98 -1.00 8.62 6.59
C ILE A 98 -1.91 9.80 6.94
N ALA A 99 -2.59 10.39 5.95
CA ALA A 99 -3.59 11.44 6.17
C ALA A 99 -4.74 10.99 7.10
N GLU A 100 -5.08 9.70 7.09
CA GLU A 100 -6.10 9.12 7.98
C GLU A 100 -5.62 9.03 9.44
N ALA A 101 -4.30 8.91 9.67
CA ALA A 101 -3.71 8.83 11.02
C ALA A 101 -3.29 10.19 11.61
N GLN A 102 -3.17 11.24 10.78
CA GLN A 102 -2.62 12.55 11.18
C GLN A 102 -1.28 12.45 11.93
N GLN A 103 -0.38 11.57 11.49
CA GLN A 103 0.82 11.18 12.25
C GLN A 103 2.12 11.66 11.59
N GLU A 104 2.70 12.75 12.11
CA GLU A 104 3.96 13.36 11.62
C GLU A 104 5.13 12.36 11.58
N LYS A 105 5.19 11.42 12.54
CA LYS A 105 6.21 10.36 12.56
C LYS A 105 6.16 9.45 11.33
N LEU A 106 4.96 9.16 10.80
CA LEU A 106 4.82 8.34 9.60
C LEU A 106 5.26 9.11 8.34
N ILE A 107 5.05 10.43 8.32
CA ILE A 107 5.52 11.30 7.23
C ILE A 107 7.05 11.25 7.18
N ALA A 108 7.72 11.40 8.32
CA ALA A 108 9.17 11.30 8.40
C ALA A 108 9.68 9.94 7.90
N GLY A 109 9.03 8.84 8.31
CA GLY A 109 9.39 7.49 7.84
C GLY A 109 9.16 7.26 6.34
N LEU A 110 8.12 7.86 5.76
CA LEU A 110 7.88 7.78 4.30
C LEU A 110 8.94 8.55 3.52
N MET A 111 9.36 9.71 4.03
CA MET A 111 10.30 10.61 3.35
C MET A 111 11.77 10.24 3.55
N ASP A 112 12.09 9.28 4.41
CA ASP A 112 13.47 8.87 4.69
C ASP A 112 14.15 8.28 3.44
N MET A 113 13.46 7.40 2.70
CA MET A 113 14.03 6.76 1.51
C MET A 113 14.21 7.71 0.32
N PRO A 114 13.24 8.55 -0.08
CA PRO A 114 13.43 9.52 -1.16
C PRO A 114 14.51 10.56 -0.89
N ASN A 115 14.80 10.86 0.38
CA ASN A 115 15.80 11.85 0.79
C ASN A 115 17.18 11.24 1.09
N SER A 116 17.34 9.92 0.93
CA SER A 116 18.62 9.20 1.10
C SER A 116 19.45 9.14 -0.18
#